data_AF-A0A950HB23-F1
#
_entry.id   AF-A0A950HB23-F1
#
_cell.length_a   1.000
_cell.length_b   1.000
_cell.length_c   1.000
_cell.angle_alpha   90.00
_cell.angle_beta   90.00
_cell.angle_gamma   90.00
#
_symmetry.space_group_name_H-M   'P 1'
#
loop_
_entity.id
_entity.type
_entity.pdbx_description
1 polymer ?
#
loop_
_entity_poly.entity_id
_entity_poly.type
_entity_poly.pdbx_seq_one_letter_code
_entity_poly.pdbx_strand_id
1 'polypeptide(L)' 'MQKTVYLSLGSNEGDRIANLRTCIGALEAVGEVTKVSSFYETEPVEYTRQPWFLNCAVALKTGKMP' A
#
# COMPACT_ATOMS: atom_id res chain seq x y z
N MET A 1 23.33 4.24 0.86
CA MET A 1 22.90 3.47 2.04
C MET A 1 21.46 3.04 1.83
N GLN A 2 21.11 1.77 2.06
CA GLN A 2 19.71 1.33 1.99
C GLN A 2 19.00 1.67 3.30
N LYS A 3 17.73 2.09 3.21
CA LYS A 3 16.85 2.44 4.33
C LYS A 3 15.60 1.56 4.25
N THR A 4 15.06 1.19 5.39
CA THR A 4 13.72 0.60 5.47
C THR A 4 12.71 1.71 5.67
N VAL A 5 11.73 1.79 4.77
CA VAL A 5 10.60 2.72 4.86
C VAL A 5 9.31 1.93 4.94
N TYR A 6 8.28 2.54 5.53
CA TYR A 6 6.95 1.96 5.63
C TYR A 6 5.97 2.83 4.85
N LEU A 7 5.26 2.22 3.91
CA LEU A 7 4.28 2.88 3.07
C LEU A 7 2.88 2.40 3.48
N SER A 8 1.94 3.35 3.59
CA SER A 8 0.51 3.03 3.73
C SER A 8 -0.12 3.00 2.34
N LEU A 9 -0.80 1.92 1.99
CA LEU A 9 -1.52 1.78 0.74
C LEU A 9 -3.01 1.58 1.02
N GLY A 10 -3.87 2.20 0.21
CA GLY A 10 -5.32 2.09 0.31
C GLY A 10 -5.98 2.11 -1.06
N SER A 11 -7.04 1.31 -1.24
CA SER A 11 -7.88 1.32 -2.44
C SER A 11 -9.34 1.11 -2.06
N ASN A 12 -10.23 1.96 -2.55
CA ASN A 12 -11.68 1.90 -2.29
C ASN A 12 -12.54 1.70 -3.54
N GLU A 13 -12.02 1.94 -4.74
CA GLU A 13 -12.77 1.83 -6.00
C GLU A 13 -12.34 0.64 -6.85
N GLY A 14 -13.29 0.02 -7.55
CA GLY A 14 -13.04 -1.11 -8.45
C GLY A 14 -12.54 -2.37 -7.74
N ASP A 15 -11.64 -3.12 -8.39
CA ASP A 15 -10.99 -4.28 -7.78
C ASP A 15 -9.84 -3.86 -6.86
N ARG A 16 -10.20 -3.57 -5.61
CA ARG A 16 -9.30 -3.06 -4.57
C ARG A 16 -8.11 -3.98 -4.30
N ILE A 17 -8.32 -5.31 -4.31
CA ILE A 17 -7.23 -6.29 -4.11
C ILE A 17 -6.28 -6.28 -5.29
N ALA A 18 -6.81 -6.32 -6.53
CA ALA A 18 -5.97 -6.28 -7.72
C ALA A 18 -5.16 -4.98 -7.79
N ASN A 19 -5.78 -3.84 -7.47
CA ASN A 19 -5.10 -2.55 -7.41
C ASN A 19 -3.91 -2.57 -6.44
N LEU A 20 -4.12 -3.05 -5.20
CA LEU A 20 -3.06 -3.15 -4.20
C LEU A 20 -1.95 -4.11 -4.63
N ARG A 21 -2.30 -5.28 -5.18
CA ARG A 21 -1.30 -6.26 -5.66
C ARG A 21 -0.46 -5.71 -6.81
N THR A 22 -1.10 -5.03 -7.77
CA THR A 22 -0.40 -4.36 -8.88
C THR A 22 0.54 -3.27 -8.35
N CYS A 23 0.08 -2.45 -7.41
CA CYS A 23 0.91 -1.42 -6.77
C CYS A 23 2.13 -2.04 -6.07
N ILE A 24 1.93 -3.08 -5.25
CA ILE A 24 3.01 -3.78 -4.56
C ILE A 24 4.03 -4.37 -5.55
N GLY A 25 3.56 -5.00 -6.63
CA GLY A 25 4.46 -5.51 -7.68
C GLY A 25 5.25 -4.42 -8.39
N ALA A 26 4.65 -3.25 -8.60
CA ALA A 26 5.34 -2.10 -9.20
C ALA A 26 6.40 -1.47 -8.26
N LEU A 27 6.26 -1.61 -6.93
CA LEU A 27 7.25 -1.11 -5.97
C LEU A 27 8.61 -1.79 -6.08
N GLU A 28 8.68 -3.02 -6.62
CA GLU A 28 9.92 -3.75 -6.86
C GLU A 28 10.88 -3.00 -7.81
N ALA A 29 10.36 -2.11 -8.67
CA ALA A 29 11.18 -1.25 -9.52
C ALA A 29 11.88 -0.11 -8.73
N VAL A 30 11.46 0.16 -7.49
CA VAL A 30 11.92 1.28 -6.65
C VAL A 30 12.73 0.80 -5.44
N GLY A 31 12.53 -0.44 -5.01
CA GLY A 31 13.25 -1.10 -3.91
C GLY A 31 12.71 -2.50 -3.66
N GLU A 32 13.28 -3.21 -2.71
CA GLU A 32 12.86 -4.57 -2.35
C GLU A 32 11.67 -4.53 -1.38
N VAL A 33 10.54 -5.17 -1.73
CA VAL A 33 9.42 -5.33 -0.80
C VAL A 33 9.74 -6.45 0.19
N THR A 34 10.05 -6.06 1.42
CA THR A 34 10.48 -7.03 2.46
C THR A 34 9.31 -7.62 3.25
N LYS A 35 8.18 -6.90 3.34
CA LYS A 35 6.98 -7.36 4.05
C LYS A 35 5.73 -6.61 3.58
N VAL A 36 4.62 -7.32 3.55
CA VAL A 36 3.27 -6.76 3.39
C VAL A 36 2.46 -7.20 4.61
N SER A 37 1.70 -6.28 5.22
CA SER A 37 0.77 -6.63 6.30
C SER A 37 -0.42 -7.44 5.76
N SER A 38 -1.27 -7.92 6.66
CA SER A 38 -2.62 -8.31 6.28
C SER A 38 -3.35 -7.13 5.62
N PHE A 39 -4.33 -7.44 4.77
CA PHE A 39 -5.26 -6.45 4.26
C PHE A 39 -6.40 -6.25 5.26
N TYR A 40 -6.78 -4.99 5.48
CA TYR A 40 -7.85 -4.61 6.40
C TYR A 40 -8.88 -3.77 5.68
N GLU A 41 -10.15 -4.09 5.86
CA GLU A 41 -11.24 -3.25 5.39
C GLU A 41 -11.56 -2.19 6.45
N THR A 42 -11.66 -0.93 6.05
CA THR A 42 -11.91 0.19 6.97
C THR A 42 -12.91 1.18 6.38
N GLU A 43 -13.73 1.75 7.25
CA GLU A 43 -14.67 2.82 6.88
C GLU A 43 -13.91 4.09 6.39
N PRO A 44 -14.44 4.83 5.40
CA PRO A 44 -13.93 6.14 5.03
C PRO A 44 -14.09 7.15 6.18
N VAL A 45 -13.05 7.92 6.48
CA VAL A 45 -13.06 8.82 7.66
C VAL A 45 -13.58 10.23 7.34
N GLU A 46 -13.06 10.87 6.29
CA GLU A 46 -13.38 12.28 5.99
C GLU A 46 -14.65 12.41 5.14
N TYR A 47 -14.70 11.69 4.02
CA TYR A 47 -15.84 11.69 3.10
C TYR A 47 -16.54 10.34 3.21
N THR A 48 -17.62 10.26 3.98
CA THR A 48 -18.22 8.96 4.35
C THR A 48 -19.12 8.36 3.28
N ARG A 49 -19.59 9.16 2.31
CA ARG A 49 -20.42 8.70 1.18
C ARG A 49 -19.57 8.14 0.04
N GLN A 50 -18.76 7.14 0.33
CA GLN A 50 -17.95 6.40 -0.65
C GLN A 50 -17.76 4.94 -0.18
N PRO A 51 -17.29 4.03 -1.05
CA PRO A 51 -17.03 2.65 -0.66
C PRO A 51 -15.93 2.52 0.42
N TRP A 52 -15.95 1.41 1.15
CA TRP A 52 -14.92 1.10 2.16
C TRP A 52 -13.55 0.89 1.51
N PHE A 53 -12.51 1.33 2.22
CA PHE A 53 -11.14 1.12 1.81
C PHE A 53 -10.69 -0.29 2.17
N LEU A 54 -9.88 -0.87 1.30
CA LEU A 54 -8.96 -1.93 1.67
C LEU A 54 -7.58 -1.32 1.85
N ASN A 55 -6.97 -1.53 3.03
CA ASN A 55 -5.70 -0.94 3.42
C ASN A 55 -4.66 -1.99 3.79
N CYS A 56 -3.38 -1.69 3.55
CA CYS A 56 -2.25 -2.45 4.06
C CYS A 56 -1.01 -1.56 4.25
N ALA A 57 -0.08 -2.00 5.08
CA ALA A 57 1.25 -1.41 5.20
C ALA A 57 2.29 -2.26 4.46
N VAL A 58 3.24 -1.61 3.81
CA VAL A 58 4.34 -2.25 3.07
C VAL A 58 5.68 -1.78 3.63
N ALA A 59 6.56 -2.72 3.97
CA ALA A 59 7.95 -2.44 4.32
C ALA A 59 8.83 -2.54 3.07
N LEU A 60 9.40 -1.42 2.63
CA LEU A 60 10.24 -1.32 1.44
C LEU A 60 11.68 -1.00 1.85
N LYS A 61 12.63 -1.76 1.32
CA LYS A 61 14.05 -1.47 1.46
C LYS A 61 14.54 -0.76 0.21
N THR A 62 14.91 0.52 0.33
CA THR A 62 15.27 1.35 -0.82
C THR A 62 16.44 2.28 -0.52
N GLY A 63 17.18 2.64 -1.57
CA GLY A 63 18.25 3.65 -1.52
C GLY A 63 17.80 5.07 -1.90
N LYS A 64 16.53 5.26 -2.23
CA LYS A 64 15.98 6.56 -2.66
C LYS A 64 16.01 7.58 -1.52
N MET A 65 16.00 8.86 -1.90
CA MET A 65 15.72 9.95 -0.97
C MET A 65 14.20 10.06 -0.78
N PRO A 66 13.73 10.57 0.37
CA PRO A 66 12.32 10.89 0.58
C PRO A 66 11.77 11.81 -0.51
#